data_AF-A0A6A3NQD9-F1
#
_entry.id   AF-A0A6A3NQD9-F1
#
_cell.length_a   1.000
_cell.length_b   1.000
_cell.length_c   1.000
_cell.angle_alpha   90.00
_cell.angle_beta   90.00
_cell.angle_gamma   90.00
#
_symmetry.space_group_name_H-M   'P 1'
#
loop_
_entity.id
_entity.type
_entity.pdbx_description
1 polymer ?
#
loop_
_entity_poly.entity_id
_entity_poly.type
_entity_poly.pdbx_seq_one_letter_code
_entity_poly.pdbx_strand_id
1 'polypeptide(L)'
;MYIKNPDLKKKLNNRNEKESFSLKLYLEHHLDNPFPTSTSEKRALISRFVVKAWQAVKPDTILKGFARAGVVPTGPHDRDGRFREAVILADAPLVQDG
;
A
#
# COMPACT_ATOMS: atom_id res chain seq x y z
N MET A 1 -9.00 8.54 -27.22
CA MET A 1 -10.47 8.37 -27.11
C MET A 1 -10.79 8.09 -25.64
N TYR A 2 -11.35 9.06 -24.93
CA TYR A 2 -11.67 8.93 -23.50
C TYR A 2 -13.00 8.18 -23.34
N ILE A 3 -12.96 6.91 -22.94
CA ILE A 3 -14.18 6.17 -22.57
C ILE A 3 -14.48 6.53 -21.12
N LYS A 4 -15.37 7.51 -20.91
CA LYS A 4 -16.04 7.65 -19.60
C LYS A 4 -16.79 6.34 -19.37
N ASN A 5 -16.36 5.55 -18.40
CA ASN A 5 -16.93 4.23 -18.14
C ASN A 5 -17.98 4.34 -17.02
N PRO A 6 -19.29 4.49 -17.33
CA PRO A 6 -20.35 4.70 -16.34
C PRO A 6 -20.48 3.54 -15.36
N ASP A 7 -20.06 2.33 -15.75
CA ASP A 7 -20.08 1.14 -14.91
C ASP A 7 -19.10 1.22 -13.74
N LEU A 8 -17.95 1.89 -13.92
CA LEU A 8 -17.00 2.12 -12.83
C LEU A 8 -17.59 3.06 -11.77
N LYS A 9 -18.30 4.10 -12.19
CA LYS A 9 -18.96 5.03 -11.25
C LYS A 9 -20.06 4.34 -10.45
N LYS A 10 -20.87 3.50 -11.12
CA LYS A 10 -21.90 2.69 -10.46
C LYS A 10 -21.28 1.70 -9.46
N LYS A 11 -20.18 1.05 -9.84
CA LYS A 11 -19.43 0.15 -8.94
C LYS A 11 -18.84 0.90 -7.74
N LEU A 12 -18.29 2.10 -7.96
CA LEU A 12 -17.74 2.95 -6.91
C LEU A 12 -18.80 3.32 -5.86
N ASN A 13 -20.01 3.67 -6.33
CA ASN A 13 -21.12 4.12 -5.49
C ASN A 13 -21.80 2.98 -4.71
N ASN A 14 -21.73 1.74 -5.21
CA ASN A 14 -22.35 0.57 -4.59
C ASN A 14 -21.38 -0.27 -3.75
N ARG A 15 -20.24 0.30 -3.31
CA ARG A 15 -19.20 -0.47 -2.63
C ARG A 15 -19.59 -0.92 -1.23
N ASN A 16 -19.33 -2.20 -0.98
CA ASN A 16 -19.25 -2.84 0.33
C ASN A 16 -17.88 -2.57 0.97
N GLU A 17 -17.83 -2.39 2.29
CA GLU A 17 -16.61 -2.04 3.07
C GLU A 17 -15.45 -3.06 2.98
N LYS A 18 -15.65 -4.19 2.29
CA LYS A 18 -14.71 -5.31 2.21
C LYS A 18 -13.68 -5.20 1.07
N GLU A 19 -13.82 -4.25 0.14
CA GLU A 19 -12.83 -4.07 -0.94
C GLU A 19 -11.57 -3.35 -0.44
N SER A 20 -10.39 -3.73 -0.98
CA SER A 20 -9.12 -3.13 -0.57
C SER A 20 -8.99 -1.67 -1.00
N PHE A 21 -8.33 -0.85 -0.17
CA PHE A 21 -8.07 0.56 -0.47
C PHE A 21 -7.24 0.76 -1.75
N SER A 22 -6.35 -0.18 -2.09
CA SER A 22 -5.59 -0.15 -3.35
C SER A 22 -6.49 -0.33 -4.57
N LEU A 23 -7.51 -1.20 -4.50
CA LEU A 23 -8.50 -1.36 -5.57
C LEU A 23 -9.34 -0.08 -5.72
N LYS A 24 -9.66 0.60 -4.62
CA LYS A 24 -10.34 1.90 -4.65
C LYS A 24 -9.55 2.94 -5.46
N LEU A 25 -8.28 3.12 -5.14
CA LEU A 25 -7.41 4.06 -5.85
C LEU A 25 -7.29 3.71 -7.34
N TYR A 26 -7.21 2.41 -7.65
CA TYR A 26 -7.18 1.94 -9.04
C TYR A 26 -8.43 2.33 -9.81
N LEU A 27 -9.63 2.06 -9.27
CA LEU A 27 -10.89 2.37 -9.96
C LEU A 27 -11.10 3.89 -10.11
N GLU A 28 -10.76 4.67 -9.09
CA GLU A 28 -10.88 6.13 -9.11
C GLU A 28 -9.95 6.77 -10.15
N HIS A 29 -8.71 6.28 -10.25
CA HIS A 29 -7.78 6.75 -11.27
C HIS A 29 -8.34 6.59 -12.69
N HIS A 30 -9.02 5.49 -12.97
CA HIS A 30 -9.55 5.19 -14.30
C HIS A 30 -10.90 5.88 -14.61
N LEU A 31 -11.39 6.74 -13.71
CA LEU A 31 -12.49 7.65 -14.06
C LEU A 31 -12.04 8.72 -15.05
N ASP A 32 -10.81 9.21 -14.89
CA ASP A 32 -10.24 10.34 -15.64
C ASP A 32 -8.95 9.97 -16.40
N ASN A 33 -8.51 8.71 -16.34
CA ASN A 33 -7.31 8.21 -17.02
C ASN A 33 -7.63 6.95 -17.82
N PRO A 34 -7.01 6.74 -19.00
CA PRO A 34 -7.19 5.52 -19.77
C PRO A 34 -6.59 4.31 -19.03
N PHE A 35 -7.08 3.11 -19.38
CA PHE A 35 -6.49 1.87 -18.88
C PHE A 35 -5.08 1.65 -19.45
N PRO A 36 -4.17 1.06 -18.65
CA PRO A 36 -2.82 0.72 -19.13
C PRO A 36 -2.92 -0.24 -20.31
N THR A 37 -2.07 -0.01 -21.31
CA THR A 37 -2.09 -0.77 -22.57
C THR A 37 -1.06 -1.90 -22.59
N SER A 38 -0.03 -1.79 -21.74
CA SER A 38 0.99 -2.82 -21.57
C SER A 38 0.99 -3.41 -20.16
N THR A 39 1.48 -4.64 -20.05
CA THR A 39 1.68 -5.30 -18.75
C THR A 39 2.66 -4.51 -17.86
N SER A 40 3.64 -3.83 -18.46
CA SER A 40 4.61 -3.01 -17.72
C SER A 40 3.93 -1.79 -17.07
N GLU A 41 3.14 -1.05 -17.84
CA GLU A 41 2.34 0.08 -17.35
C GLU A 41 1.37 -0.37 -16.25
N LYS A 42 0.69 -1.50 -16.46
CA LYS A 42 -0.23 -2.05 -15.47
C LYS A 42 0.48 -2.37 -14.15
N ARG A 43 1.64 -3.01 -14.19
CA ARG A 43 2.44 -3.31 -13.00
C ARG A 43 2.89 -2.02 -12.30
N ALA A 44 3.45 -1.07 -13.03
CA ALA A 44 3.90 0.20 -12.48
C ALA A 44 2.75 0.97 -11.79
N LEU A 45 1.57 0.96 -12.40
CA LEU A 45 0.38 1.63 -11.86
C LEU A 45 -0.13 0.94 -10.59
N ILE A 46 -0.22 -0.40 -10.58
CA ILE A 46 -0.60 -1.18 -9.38
C ILE A 46 0.39 -0.94 -8.25
N SER A 47 1.70 -0.99 -8.52
CA SER A 47 2.75 -0.72 -7.52
C SER A 47 2.57 0.66 -6.87
N ARG A 48 2.26 1.70 -7.66
CA ARG A 48 1.97 3.04 -7.11
C ARG A 48 0.76 3.06 -6.17
N PHE A 49 -0.30 2.32 -6.48
CA PHE A 49 -1.47 2.24 -5.58
C PHE A 49 -1.21 1.41 -4.34
N VAL A 50 -0.41 0.35 -4.43
CA VAL A 50 0.01 -0.42 -3.26
C VAL A 50 0.84 0.44 -2.32
N VAL A 51 1.80 1.22 -2.85
CA VAL A 51 2.61 2.16 -2.05
C VAL A 51 1.72 3.21 -1.37
N LYS A 52 0.81 3.84 -2.10
CA LYS A 52 -0.13 4.80 -1.51
C LYS A 52 -1.03 4.16 -0.45
N ALA A 53 -1.49 2.94 -0.70
CA ALA A 53 -2.31 2.23 0.26
C ALA A 53 -1.52 1.87 1.52
N TRP A 54 -0.25 1.47 1.39
CA TRP A 54 0.64 1.20 2.50
C TRP A 54 0.89 2.46 3.35
N GLN A 55 1.14 3.61 2.72
CA GLN A 55 1.31 4.89 3.41
C GLN A 55 0.06 5.35 4.19
N ALA A 56 -1.13 4.90 3.77
CA ALA A 56 -2.38 5.20 4.47
C ALA A 56 -2.64 4.28 5.67
N VAL A 57 -1.85 3.20 5.86
CA VAL A 57 -1.96 2.32 7.01
C VAL A 57 -1.41 3.03 8.24
N LYS A 58 -2.25 3.21 9.26
CA LYS A 58 -1.82 3.77 10.55
C LYS A 58 -0.87 2.80 11.27
N PRO A 59 0.21 3.28 11.91
CA PRO A 59 1.12 2.43 12.70
C PRO A 59 0.38 1.56 13.73
N ASP A 60 -0.63 2.12 14.40
CA ASP A 60 -1.48 1.39 15.35
C ASP A 60 -2.17 0.16 14.74
N THR A 61 -2.56 0.22 13.47
CA THR A 61 -3.19 -0.91 12.77
C THR A 61 -2.20 -2.06 12.61
N ILE A 62 -0.93 -1.72 12.33
CA ILE A 62 0.17 -2.69 12.19
C ILE A 62 0.42 -3.36 13.54
N LEU A 63 0.61 -2.56 14.61
CA LEU A 63 0.84 -3.05 15.97
C LEU A 63 -0.29 -3.97 16.46
N LYS A 64 -1.55 -3.55 16.24
CA LYS A 64 -2.74 -4.37 16.59
C LYS A 64 -2.79 -5.67 15.78
N GLY A 65 -2.37 -5.64 14.51
CA GLY A 65 -2.28 -6.82 13.67
C GLY A 65 -1.29 -7.86 14.22
N PHE A 66 -0.08 -7.42 14.57
CA PHE A 66 0.94 -8.26 15.19
C PHE A 66 0.49 -8.83 16.54
N ALA A 67 -0.06 -7.98 17.42
CA ALA A 67 -0.59 -8.41 18.71
C ALA A 67 -1.70 -9.47 18.56
N ARG A 68 -2.63 -9.27 17.62
CA ARG A 68 -3.72 -10.23 17.36
C ARG A 68 -3.21 -11.55 16.78
N ALA A 69 -2.14 -11.52 16.00
CA ALA A 69 -1.52 -12.73 15.46
C ALA A 69 -0.69 -13.49 16.50
N GLY A 70 -0.47 -12.93 17.69
CA GLY A 70 0.46 -13.49 18.68
C GLY A 70 1.91 -13.45 18.22
N VAL A 71 2.23 -12.62 17.22
CA VAL A 71 3.56 -12.51 16.62
C VAL A 71 4.19 -11.22 17.13
N VAL A 72 5.36 -11.35 17.77
CA VAL A 72 6.18 -10.18 18.10
C VAL A 72 6.82 -9.68 16.80
N PRO A 73 6.65 -8.40 16.42
CA PRO A 73 7.24 -7.90 15.19
C PRO A 73 8.77 -8.02 15.26
N THR A 74 9.40 -8.71 14.31
CA THR A 74 10.86 -8.81 14.26
C THR A 74 11.45 -7.50 13.77
N GLY A 75 12.05 -6.71 14.65
CA GLY A 75 12.72 -5.43 14.31
C GLY A 75 13.30 -4.74 15.55
N PRO A 76 13.76 -3.48 15.44
CA PRO A 76 14.37 -2.77 16.57
C PRO A 76 13.36 -2.63 17.70
N HIS A 77 13.72 -3.15 18.86
CA HIS A 77 12.99 -2.89 20.09
C HIS A 77 13.79 -1.92 20.94
N ASP A 78 13.10 -1.09 21.72
CA ASP A 78 13.77 -0.35 22.77
C ASP A 78 14.13 -1.26 23.96
N ARG A 79 14.77 -0.64 24.96
CA ARG A 79 15.20 -1.31 26.19
C ARG A 79 14.03 -1.93 26.98
N ASP A 80 12.80 -1.48 26.72
CA ASP A 80 11.58 -1.97 27.36
C ASP A 80 10.86 -3.04 26.51
N GLY A 81 11.50 -3.52 25.43
CA GLY A 81 10.96 -4.55 24.55
C GLY A 81 9.81 -4.08 23.66
N ARG A 82 9.64 -2.76 23.47
CA ARG A 82 8.62 -2.20 22.58
C ARG A 82 9.18 -2.00 21.19
N PHE A 83 8.43 -2.43 20.17
CA PHE A 83 8.80 -2.23 18.78
C PHE A 83 8.90 -0.73 18.48
N ARG A 84 10.06 -0.31 17.98
CA ARG A 84 10.26 1.04 17.45
C ARG A 84 10.52 0.94 15.96
N GLU A 85 9.87 1.84 15.21
CA GLU A 85 10.23 2.09 13.83
C GLU A 85 11.71 2.47 13.80
N ALA A 86 12.52 1.70 13.07
CA ALA A 86 13.91 2.06 12.85
C ALA A 86 13.92 3.49 12.30
N VAL A 87 14.49 4.44 13.04
CA VAL A 87 14.92 5.69 12.44
C VAL A 87 15.95 5.26 11.42
N ILE A 88 15.55 5.19 10.15
CA ILE A 88 16.49 5.00 9.04
C ILE A 88 17.32 6.28 9.06
N LEU A 89 18.44 6.26 9.80
CA LEU A 89 19.55 7.14 9.48
C LEU A 89 19.90 6.76 8.03
N ALA A 90 19.66 7.69 7.11
CA ALA A 90 20.19 7.58 5.76
C ALA A 90 21.69 7.27 5.89
N ASP A 91 22.12 6.19 5.22
CA ASP A 91 23.48 5.62 5.18
C ASP A 91 23.58 4.23 5.84
N ALA A 92 22.86 3.25 5.28
CA ALA A 92 23.31 1.87 5.39
C ALA A 92 24.59 1.72 4.54
N PRO A 93 25.75 1.31 5.10
CA PRO A 93 26.97 1.16 4.32
C PRO A 93 26.76 0.05 3.29
N LEU A 94 27.10 0.33 2.03
CA LEU A 94 27.21 -0.70 1.01
C LEU A 94 28.30 -1.68 1.44
N VAL A 95 27.89 -2.92 1.74
CA VAL A 95 28.83 -4.03 1.93
C VAL A 95 29.55 -4.23 0.59
N GLN A 96 30.84 -3.89 0.54
CA GLN A 96 31.70 -4.33 -0.56
C GLN A 96 32.11 -5.77 -0.25
N ASP A 97 31.67 -6.69 -1.09
CA ASP A 97 32.18 -8.07 -1.09
C ASP A 97 33.65 -8.04 -1.50
N GLY A 98 34.51 -8.55 -0.60
CA GLY A 98 35.94 -8.75 -0.83
C GLY A 98 36.25 -10.12 -1.42
#